data_AF-A0A2E5XCT8-F1
#
_entry.id   AF-A0A2E5XCT8-F1
#
_cell.length_a   1.000
_cell.length_b   1.000
_cell.length_c   1.000
_cell.angle_alpha   90.00
_cell.angle_beta   90.00
_cell.angle_gamma   90.00
#
_symmetry.space_group_name_H-M   'P 1'
#
loop_
_entity.id
_entity.type
_entity.pdbx_description
1 polymer ?
#
loop_
_entity_poly.entity_id
_entity_poly.type
_entity_poly.pdbx_seq_one_letter_code
_entity_poly.pdbx_strand_id
1 'polypeptide(L)'
;MMPLFILSQELTYVPDDNFETYLETYFPACDNGIDNDDYVLTSGLYGGGENPYECINLTPQTLDAPIFDLTGIEDFQGGIKGMRIEQQLIQNLNLAMFKFMPGSTAGCNYVLYGTSDLFISQCTLLEEILLPSDTIALSISGCPLLDNVYFPEDISLYSVAITGVNMCELKIRGQGLIYSQAYPFIISLGGIGLSATN
;
A
#
# COMPACT_ATOMS: atom_id res chain seq x y z
N MET A 1 28.64 23.76 26.45
CA MET A 1 27.17 23.80 26.33
C MET A 1 26.84 23.39 24.91
N MET A 2 26.37 22.16 24.70
CA MET A 2 25.91 21.73 23.37
C MET A 2 24.51 22.30 23.13
N PRO A 3 24.19 22.78 21.91
CA PRO A 3 22.86 23.24 21.60
C PRO A 3 21.90 22.05 21.57
N LEU A 4 20.76 22.20 22.25
CA LEU A 4 19.63 21.30 22.15
C LEU A 4 18.97 21.54 20.78
N PHE A 5 19.25 20.68 19.80
CA PHE A 5 18.46 20.63 18.58
C PHE A 5 17.10 20.04 18.96
N ILE A 6 16.06 20.87 18.99
CA ILE A 6 14.69 20.38 18.94
C ILE A 6 14.51 19.86 17.51
N LEU A 7 14.51 18.54 17.34
CA LEU A 7 14.00 17.93 16.12
C LEU A 7 12.49 18.21 16.13
N SER A 8 12.02 19.03 15.20
CA SER A 8 10.59 19.07 14.89
C SER A 8 10.22 17.66 14.42
N GLN A 9 9.35 16.98 15.16
CA GLN A 9 8.75 15.75 14.67
C GLN A 9 7.81 16.12 13.51
N GLU A 10 7.96 15.44 12.39
CA GLU A 10 7.07 15.60 11.24
C GLU A 10 5.79 14.82 11.53
N LEU A 11 4.65 15.46 11.28
CA LEU A 11 3.32 14.88 11.46
C LEU A 11 2.69 14.65 10.09
N THR A 12 2.05 13.50 9.94
CA THR A 12 1.25 13.12 8.77
C THR A 12 -0.21 13.24 9.15
N TYR A 13 -0.99 13.91 8.31
CA TYR A 13 -2.43 14.04 8.49
C TYR A 13 -3.13 12.75 8.07
N VAL A 14 -3.93 12.16 8.97
CA VAL A 14 -4.64 10.90 8.80
C VAL A 14 -6.10 11.09 9.23
N PRO A 15 -7.01 11.47 8.33
CA PRO A 15 -8.38 11.90 8.66
C PRO A 15 -9.36 10.77 9.01
N ASP A 16 -8.95 9.50 8.91
CA ASP A 16 -9.81 8.35 9.21
C ASP A 16 -9.40 7.77 10.57
N ASP A 17 -10.25 7.97 11.58
CA ASP A 17 -10.04 7.52 12.96
C ASP A 17 -9.60 6.04 13.05
N ASN A 18 -10.14 5.16 12.19
CA ASN A 18 -9.78 3.73 12.21
C ASN A 18 -8.38 3.50 11.65
N PHE A 19 -7.98 4.28 10.63
CA PHE A 19 -6.65 4.20 10.07
C PHE A 19 -5.61 4.80 11.03
N GLU A 20 -5.89 5.96 11.64
CA GLU A 20 -5.05 6.56 12.69
C GLU A 20 -4.86 5.57 13.85
N THR A 21 -5.96 5.09 14.45
CA THR A 21 -5.93 4.11 15.54
C THR A 21 -5.13 2.87 15.17
N TYR A 22 -5.25 2.38 13.93
CA TYR A 22 -4.48 1.23 13.46
C TYR A 22 -2.98 1.53 13.45
N LEU A 23 -2.56 2.68 12.92
CA LEU A 23 -1.17 3.08 12.88
C LEU A 23 -0.59 3.19 14.29
N GLU A 24 -1.28 3.87 15.21
CA GLU A 24 -0.79 4.05 16.58
C GLU A 24 -0.74 2.73 17.37
N THR A 25 -1.71 1.84 17.15
CA THR A 25 -1.79 0.55 17.84
C THR A 25 -0.72 -0.44 17.36
N TYR A 26 -0.57 -0.59 16.04
CA TYR A 26 0.30 -1.60 15.44
C TYR A 26 1.69 -1.08 15.14
N PHE A 27 1.86 0.24 15.03
CA PHE A 27 3.16 0.89 14.84
C PHE A 27 3.36 1.92 15.94
N PRO A 28 3.72 1.53 17.18
CA PRO A 28 3.77 2.45 18.32
C PRO A 28 4.70 3.66 18.16
N ALA A 29 5.58 3.67 17.16
CA ALA A 29 6.39 4.84 16.82
C ALA A 29 5.62 5.90 16.00
N CYS A 30 4.42 5.58 15.50
CA CYS A 30 3.48 6.51 14.88
C CYS A 30 2.67 7.30 15.90
N ASP A 31 2.45 6.74 17.10
CA ASP A 31 1.69 7.35 18.18
C ASP A 31 2.28 8.72 18.55
N ASN A 32 1.47 9.77 18.39
CA ASN A 32 1.84 11.15 18.70
C ASN A 32 1.53 11.55 20.16
N GLY A 33 0.84 10.66 20.90
CA GLY A 33 0.39 10.81 22.27
C GLY A 33 -1.02 11.39 22.45
N ILE A 34 -1.79 11.54 21.37
CA ILE A 34 -3.13 12.15 21.36
C ILE A 34 -4.06 11.35 20.44
N ASP A 35 -4.89 10.48 21.04
CA ASP A 35 -5.84 9.66 20.29
C ASP A 35 -6.84 10.49 19.46
N ASN A 36 -7.01 10.13 18.18
CA ASN A 36 -8.00 10.68 17.23
C ASN A 36 -7.86 12.20 17.06
N ASP A 37 -6.63 12.68 16.86
CA ASP A 37 -6.36 14.08 16.55
C ASP A 37 -6.11 14.35 15.06
N ASP A 38 -6.35 13.34 14.22
CA ASP A 38 -6.09 13.30 12.78
C ASP A 38 -4.59 13.37 12.43
N TYR A 39 -3.67 13.09 13.36
CA TYR A 39 -2.23 13.15 13.09
C TYR A 39 -1.45 11.99 13.66
N VAL A 40 -0.44 11.53 12.93
CA VAL A 40 0.56 10.57 13.43
C VAL A 40 1.97 11.06 13.13
N LEU A 41 2.96 10.53 13.85
CA LEU A 41 4.37 10.78 13.56
C LEU A 41 4.76 10.16 12.21
N THR A 42 5.15 10.98 11.23
CA THR A 42 5.54 10.53 9.87
C THR A 42 6.69 9.54 9.91
N SER A 43 7.61 9.69 10.86
CA SER A 43 8.74 8.76 11.02
C SER A 43 8.35 7.41 11.62
N GLY A 44 7.11 7.24 12.09
CA GLY A 44 6.71 6.11 12.90
C GLY A 44 6.69 4.77 12.17
N LEU A 45 6.49 4.79 10.84
CA LEU A 45 6.61 3.57 10.04
C LEU A 45 8.08 3.20 9.77
N TYR A 46 9.02 4.15 9.86
CA TYR A 46 10.45 3.94 9.65
C TYR A 46 11.07 3.13 10.82
N GLY A 47 10.85 1.82 10.79
CA GLY A 47 11.30 0.89 11.81
C GLY A 47 12.80 0.65 11.79
N GLY A 48 13.56 1.54 12.44
CA GLY A 48 14.90 1.22 12.94
C GLY A 48 14.81 0.21 14.09
N GLY A 49 14.63 -1.08 13.79
CA GLY A 49 14.89 -2.19 14.70
C GLY A 49 13.83 -2.56 15.75
N GLU A 50 12.82 -1.72 16.02
CA GLU A 50 11.81 -1.97 17.08
C GLU A 50 10.37 -2.16 16.57
N ASN A 51 10.15 -2.17 15.26
CA ASN A 51 8.81 -2.42 14.73
C ASN A 51 8.51 -3.93 14.68
N PRO A 52 7.57 -4.46 15.49
CA PRO A 52 7.24 -5.88 15.48
C PRO A 52 6.54 -6.31 14.19
N TYR A 53 5.97 -5.37 13.43
CA TYR A 53 5.24 -5.64 12.20
C TYR A 53 5.97 -5.03 11.01
N GLU A 54 6.55 -5.90 10.19
CA GLU A 54 7.20 -5.48 8.94
C GLU A 54 6.17 -5.15 7.85
N CYS A 55 4.87 -5.14 8.16
CA CYS A 55 3.79 -5.19 7.17
C CYS A 55 2.55 -4.46 7.68
N ILE A 56 1.93 -3.64 6.82
CA ILE A 56 0.59 -3.11 7.07
C ILE A 56 -0.42 -4.20 6.69
N ASN A 57 -1.37 -4.47 7.58
CA ASN A 57 -2.40 -5.47 7.42
C ASN A 57 -3.75 -4.88 7.84
N LEU A 58 -4.47 -4.33 6.88
CA LEU A 58 -5.78 -3.69 7.03
C LEU A 58 -6.87 -4.70 6.62
N THR A 59 -7.32 -5.49 7.58
CA THR A 59 -8.33 -6.53 7.36
C THR A 59 -9.38 -6.49 8.47
N PRO A 60 -10.55 -7.14 8.30
CA PRO A 60 -11.54 -7.24 9.37
C PRO A 60 -11.07 -7.99 10.63
N GLN A 61 -9.87 -8.56 10.63
CA GLN A 61 -9.27 -9.21 11.81
C GLN A 61 -8.35 -8.27 12.59
N THR A 62 -7.90 -7.17 11.98
CA THR A 62 -7.00 -6.18 12.58
C THR A 62 -7.65 -4.82 12.80
N LEU A 63 -8.88 -4.64 12.30
CA LEU A 63 -9.64 -3.40 12.39
C LEU A 63 -11.00 -3.65 13.05
N ASP A 64 -11.41 -2.72 13.90
CA ASP A 64 -12.74 -2.75 14.55
C ASP A 64 -13.86 -2.24 13.63
N ALA A 65 -13.51 -1.43 12.63
CA ALA A 65 -14.41 -0.90 11.60
C ALA A 65 -13.63 -0.70 10.29
N PRO A 66 -14.32 -0.64 9.12
CA PRO A 66 -13.64 -0.41 7.86
C PRO A 66 -13.05 1.01 7.79
N ILE A 67 -11.95 1.12 7.05
CA ILE A 67 -11.32 2.38 6.64
C ILE A 67 -12.02 2.88 5.37
N PHE A 68 -12.29 4.17 5.33
CA PHE A 68 -12.90 4.90 4.23
C PHE A 68 -11.89 5.80 3.51
N ASP A 69 -10.88 6.29 4.22
CA ASP A 69 -9.84 7.16 3.68
C ASP A 69 -8.44 6.71 4.15
N LEU A 70 -7.51 6.53 3.21
CA LEU A 70 -6.12 6.20 3.48
C LEU A 70 -5.19 7.41 3.27
N THR A 71 -5.73 8.63 3.15
CA THR A 71 -4.96 9.87 3.08
C THR A 71 -3.89 9.91 4.18
N GLY A 72 -2.68 10.29 3.79
CA GLY A 72 -1.51 10.32 4.65
C GLY A 72 -0.63 9.07 4.48
N ILE A 73 -1.15 7.95 3.96
CA ILE A 73 -0.31 6.77 3.71
C ILE A 73 0.83 7.09 2.74
N GLU A 74 0.64 7.99 1.78
CA GLU A 74 1.66 8.36 0.80
C GLU A 74 2.87 9.11 1.39
N ASP A 75 2.73 9.69 2.59
CA ASP A 75 3.80 10.47 3.23
C ASP A 75 4.90 9.57 3.81
N PHE A 76 4.59 8.30 4.06
CA PHE A 76 5.53 7.38 4.67
C PHE A 76 6.58 6.86 3.69
N GLN A 77 7.84 7.05 4.06
CA GLN A 77 9.00 6.66 3.26
C GLN A 77 9.72 5.46 3.91
N GLY A 78 9.45 4.25 3.44
CA GLY A 78 10.14 3.05 3.93
C GLY A 78 9.55 2.49 5.23
N GLY A 79 10.24 1.52 5.83
CA GLY A 79 9.83 0.87 7.07
C GLY A 79 9.00 -0.40 6.95
N ILE A 80 8.35 -0.62 5.81
CA ILE A 80 7.36 -1.68 5.63
C ILE A 80 7.68 -2.51 4.39
N LYS A 81 7.68 -3.83 4.52
CA LYS A 81 7.99 -4.78 3.45
C LYS A 81 6.76 -5.14 2.61
N GLY A 82 5.56 -5.01 3.15
CA GLY A 82 4.34 -5.29 2.39
C GLY A 82 3.13 -4.58 2.95
N MET A 83 2.07 -4.56 2.15
CA MET A 83 0.77 -4.02 2.53
C MET A 83 -0.36 -4.96 2.08
N ARG A 84 -1.28 -5.26 2.99
CA ARG A 84 -2.51 -6.00 2.73
C ARG A 84 -3.71 -5.13 3.07
N ILE A 85 -4.62 -4.97 2.12
CA ILE A 85 -5.85 -4.19 2.24
C ILE A 85 -7.00 -5.11 1.83
N GLU A 86 -7.86 -5.48 2.78
CA GLU A 86 -8.98 -6.38 2.54
C GLU A 86 -10.28 -5.84 3.07
N GLN A 87 -11.33 -5.88 2.24
CA GLN A 87 -12.70 -5.55 2.64
C GLN A 87 -12.83 -4.13 3.24
N GLN A 88 -12.01 -3.20 2.76
CA GLN A 88 -12.10 -1.78 3.12
C GLN A 88 -13.07 -1.05 2.19
N LEU A 89 -13.54 0.12 2.63
CA LEU A 89 -14.53 0.93 1.91
C LEU A 89 -13.90 2.18 1.27
N ILE A 90 -12.61 2.08 0.93
CA ILE A 90 -11.84 3.10 0.24
C ILE A 90 -12.27 3.22 -1.24
N GLN A 91 -12.32 4.45 -1.74
CA GLN A 91 -12.59 4.72 -3.16
C GLN A 91 -11.30 4.91 -3.97
N ASN A 92 -10.29 5.53 -3.37
CA ASN A 92 -9.02 5.83 -4.02
C ASN A 92 -7.87 5.36 -3.12
N LEU A 93 -6.81 4.85 -3.74
CA LEU A 93 -5.59 4.46 -3.05
C LEU A 93 -4.40 5.18 -3.69
N ASN A 94 -3.88 6.19 -3.00
CA ASN A 94 -2.68 6.90 -3.43
C ASN A 94 -1.44 6.35 -2.73
N LEU A 95 -0.60 5.62 -3.47
CA LEU A 95 0.70 5.15 -2.99
C LEU A 95 1.85 5.74 -3.81
N ALA A 96 1.62 6.79 -4.61
CA ALA A 96 2.60 7.29 -5.58
C ALA A 96 3.94 7.70 -4.94
N MET A 97 3.90 8.20 -3.70
CA MET A 97 5.07 8.61 -2.93
C MET A 97 5.49 7.57 -1.88
N PHE A 98 4.67 6.55 -1.62
CA PHE A 98 4.95 5.53 -0.63
C PHE A 98 6.18 4.72 -1.05
N LYS A 99 7.00 4.32 -0.06
CA LYS A 99 8.13 3.42 -0.31
C LYS A 99 8.10 2.15 0.51
N PHE A 100 8.15 1.01 -0.16
CA PHE A 100 8.39 -0.28 0.48
C PHE A 100 9.87 -0.45 0.80
N MET A 101 10.17 -1.09 1.93
CA MET A 101 11.49 -1.62 2.20
C MET A 101 11.78 -2.81 1.28
N PRO A 102 12.92 -2.81 0.58
CA PRO A 102 13.39 -4.00 -0.11
C PRO A 102 13.63 -5.14 0.88
N GLY A 103 13.08 -6.32 0.60
CA GLY A 103 13.31 -7.50 1.44
C GLY A 103 12.23 -8.56 1.26
N SER A 104 12.44 -9.71 1.90
CA SER A 104 11.44 -10.77 1.91
C SER A 104 10.27 -10.41 2.83
N THR A 105 9.05 -10.56 2.32
CA THR A 105 7.79 -10.50 3.07
C THR A 105 7.51 -11.78 3.88
N ALA A 106 8.49 -12.66 4.10
CA ALA A 106 8.29 -13.88 4.89
C ALA A 106 7.83 -13.62 6.35
N GLY A 107 8.05 -12.40 6.87
CA GLY A 107 7.50 -11.94 8.15
C GLY A 107 6.04 -11.45 8.06
N CYS A 108 5.53 -11.17 6.85
CA CYS A 108 4.13 -10.91 6.60
C CYS A 108 3.36 -12.22 6.57
N ASN A 109 2.33 -12.37 7.41
CA ASN A 109 1.48 -13.57 7.44
C ASN A 109 0.58 -13.74 6.19
N TYR A 110 0.81 -12.97 5.12
CA TYR A 110 0.12 -13.04 3.83
C TYR A 110 1.16 -13.16 2.70
N VAL A 111 1.73 -14.36 2.53
CA VAL A 111 2.83 -14.56 1.58
C VAL A 111 2.29 -14.86 0.19
N LEU A 112 2.53 -13.96 -0.77
CA LEU A 112 2.62 -14.29 -2.19
C LEU A 112 4.09 -14.29 -2.59
N TYR A 113 4.82 -15.33 -2.18
CA TYR A 113 6.19 -15.66 -2.60
C TYR A 113 7.09 -14.50 -3.12
N GLY A 114 7.86 -13.87 -2.23
CA GLY A 114 9.27 -13.55 -2.53
C GLY A 114 9.73 -12.10 -2.73
N THR A 115 8.89 -11.07 -2.63
CA THR A 115 9.27 -9.64 -2.75
C THR A 115 8.39 -8.74 -1.90
N SER A 116 8.55 -7.40 -1.96
CA SER A 116 7.58 -6.47 -1.38
C SER A 116 6.21 -6.67 -2.01
N ASP A 117 5.19 -6.95 -1.19
CA ASP A 117 3.87 -7.40 -1.64
C ASP A 117 2.81 -6.33 -1.39
N LEU A 118 2.08 -5.95 -2.44
CA LEU A 118 0.84 -5.18 -2.33
C LEU A 118 -0.33 -6.11 -2.66
N PHE A 119 -1.10 -6.46 -1.63
CA PHE A 119 -2.28 -7.30 -1.74
C PHE A 119 -3.55 -6.49 -1.46
N ILE A 120 -4.44 -6.43 -2.44
CA ILE A 120 -5.72 -5.72 -2.32
C ILE A 120 -6.83 -6.71 -2.65
N SER A 121 -7.76 -6.93 -1.72
CA SER A 121 -8.92 -7.76 -2.02
C SER A 121 -10.24 -7.23 -1.50
N GLN A 122 -11.31 -7.52 -2.25
CA GLN A 122 -12.69 -7.29 -1.80
C GLN A 122 -12.98 -5.84 -1.36
N CYS A 123 -12.19 -4.88 -1.85
CA CYS A 123 -12.44 -3.45 -1.64
C CYS A 123 -13.46 -3.03 -2.71
N THR A 124 -14.73 -3.16 -2.38
CA THR A 124 -15.82 -3.10 -3.36
C THR A 124 -16.10 -1.70 -3.89
N LEU A 125 -15.61 -0.67 -3.21
CA LEU A 125 -15.73 0.74 -3.60
C LEU A 125 -14.47 1.29 -4.29
N LEU A 126 -13.39 0.52 -4.34
CA LEU A 126 -12.11 0.98 -4.88
C LEU A 126 -12.24 1.18 -6.40
N GLU A 127 -12.00 2.39 -6.87
CA GLU A 127 -12.09 2.82 -8.27
C GLU A 127 -10.70 3.10 -8.86
N GLU A 128 -9.78 3.62 -8.06
CA GLU A 128 -8.47 4.10 -8.52
C GLU A 128 -7.32 3.70 -7.59
N ILE A 129 -6.19 3.28 -8.18
CA ILE A 129 -4.93 3.03 -7.48
C ILE A 129 -3.77 3.74 -8.19
N LEU A 130 -3.05 4.59 -7.46
CA LEU A 130 -1.73 5.10 -7.87
C LEU A 130 -0.65 4.24 -7.19
N LEU A 131 0.09 3.45 -7.96
CA LEU A 131 1.12 2.56 -7.41
C LEU A 131 2.41 3.32 -7.04
N PRO A 132 3.18 2.82 -6.07
CA PRO A 132 4.50 3.38 -5.74
C PRO A 132 5.50 3.09 -6.87
N SER A 133 6.60 3.86 -6.90
CA SER A 133 7.69 3.65 -7.87
C SER A 133 8.57 2.43 -7.59
N ASP A 134 8.33 1.70 -6.50
CA ASP A 134 9.15 0.58 -6.07
C ASP A 134 8.92 -0.71 -6.84
N THR A 135 9.80 -1.69 -6.60
CA THR A 135 9.59 -3.05 -7.08
C THR A 135 8.52 -3.73 -6.26
N ILE A 136 7.41 -4.12 -6.90
CA ILE A 136 6.28 -4.76 -6.20
C ILE A 136 5.89 -6.07 -6.87
N ALA A 137 5.45 -7.03 -6.05
CA ALA A 137 4.50 -8.04 -6.45
C ALA A 137 3.09 -7.53 -6.12
N LEU A 138 2.25 -7.44 -7.15
CA LEU A 138 0.91 -6.88 -7.06
C LEU A 138 -0.13 -7.99 -7.18
N SER A 139 -1.04 -8.06 -6.22
CA SER A 139 -2.23 -8.90 -6.29
C SER A 139 -3.47 -8.09 -5.98
N ILE A 140 -4.40 -8.06 -6.93
CA ILE A 140 -5.69 -7.40 -6.79
C ILE A 140 -6.79 -8.41 -7.08
N SER A 141 -7.76 -8.55 -6.17
CA SER A 141 -8.87 -9.47 -6.36
C SER A 141 -10.21 -8.94 -5.84
N GLY A 142 -11.31 -9.26 -6.51
CA GLY A 142 -12.65 -8.97 -5.99
C GLY A 142 -12.95 -7.47 -5.78
N CYS A 143 -12.33 -6.59 -6.57
CA CYS A 143 -12.56 -5.14 -6.55
C CYS A 143 -13.42 -4.76 -7.77
N PRO A 144 -14.75 -4.97 -7.75
CA PRO A 144 -15.61 -4.87 -8.92
C PRO A 144 -15.77 -3.46 -9.50
N LEU A 145 -15.48 -2.40 -8.74
CA LEU A 145 -15.53 -1.01 -9.23
C LEU A 145 -14.16 -0.46 -9.65
N LEU A 146 -13.09 -1.24 -9.49
CA LEU A 146 -11.75 -0.78 -9.85
C LEU A 146 -11.73 -0.52 -11.34
N ASP A 147 -11.39 0.69 -11.74
CA ASP A 147 -11.39 1.15 -13.12
C ASP A 147 -9.99 1.58 -13.57
N ASN A 148 -9.18 2.13 -12.66
CA ASN A 148 -7.86 2.63 -13.01
C ASN A 148 -6.78 2.13 -12.05
N VAL A 149 -5.73 1.54 -12.60
CA VAL A 149 -4.47 1.25 -11.90
C VAL A 149 -3.36 1.95 -12.65
N TYR A 150 -2.72 2.92 -12.01
CA TYR A 150 -1.64 3.72 -12.59
C TYR A 150 -0.29 3.19 -12.15
N PHE A 151 0.49 2.78 -13.14
CA PHE A 151 1.88 2.41 -12.96
C PHE A 151 2.75 3.65 -13.17
N PRO A 152 3.71 3.96 -12.28
CA PRO A 152 4.68 5.03 -12.50
C PRO A 152 5.74 4.62 -13.53
N GLU A 153 6.39 5.61 -14.15
CA GLU A 153 7.23 5.40 -15.34
C GLU A 153 8.40 4.40 -15.14
N ASP A 154 8.94 4.38 -13.92
CA ASP A 154 10.13 3.60 -13.52
C ASP A 154 9.80 2.34 -12.70
N ILE A 155 8.53 1.93 -12.61
CA ILE A 155 8.16 0.77 -11.80
C ILE A 155 8.81 -0.52 -12.30
N SER A 156 9.29 -1.35 -11.39
CA SER A 156 9.74 -2.71 -11.71
C SER A 156 8.74 -3.73 -11.17
N LEU A 157 8.01 -4.42 -12.04
CA LEU A 157 7.02 -5.40 -11.60
C LEU A 157 7.65 -6.78 -11.52
N TYR A 158 7.61 -7.39 -10.34
CA TYR A 158 8.08 -8.77 -10.14
C TYR A 158 6.99 -9.78 -10.52
N SER A 159 5.77 -9.54 -10.05
CA SER A 159 4.59 -10.35 -10.34
C SER A 159 3.36 -9.46 -10.33
N VAL A 160 2.40 -9.73 -11.23
CA VAL A 160 1.11 -9.04 -11.25
C VAL A 160 0.01 -10.08 -11.45
N ALA A 161 -0.95 -10.08 -10.54
CA ALA A 161 -2.18 -10.85 -10.63
C ALA A 161 -3.37 -9.91 -10.36
N ILE A 162 -4.22 -9.72 -11.36
CA ILE A 162 -5.47 -8.95 -11.21
C ILE A 162 -6.62 -9.86 -11.63
N THR A 163 -7.57 -10.11 -10.73
CA THR A 163 -8.66 -11.08 -10.90
C THR A 163 -9.98 -10.60 -10.31
N GLY A 164 -11.13 -11.05 -10.81
CA GLY A 164 -12.42 -10.73 -10.18
C GLY A 164 -12.72 -9.23 -10.07
N VAL A 165 -12.19 -8.43 -11.00
CA VAL A 165 -12.46 -7.01 -11.16
C VAL A 165 -13.30 -6.78 -12.42
N ASN A 166 -14.09 -5.71 -12.46
CA ASN A 166 -14.77 -5.29 -13.69
C ASN A 166 -14.09 -4.05 -14.29
N MET A 167 -12.75 -4.05 -14.37
CA MET A 167 -11.95 -2.94 -14.89
C MET A 167 -12.33 -2.61 -16.33
N CYS A 168 -12.74 -1.36 -16.60
CA CYS A 168 -12.98 -0.89 -17.95
C CYS A 168 -11.67 -0.48 -18.65
N GLU A 169 -10.63 -0.12 -17.88
CA GLU A 169 -9.31 0.22 -18.41
C GLU A 169 -8.19 -0.33 -17.52
N LEU A 170 -7.05 -0.70 -18.13
CA LEU A 170 -5.80 -0.96 -17.41
C LEU A 170 -4.72 -0.07 -18.02
N LYS A 171 -4.45 1.07 -17.36
CA LYS A 171 -3.49 2.07 -17.85
C LYS A 171 -2.09 1.81 -17.31
N ILE A 172 -1.29 1.05 -18.05
CA ILE A 172 0.15 0.92 -17.78
C ILE A 172 0.86 2.11 -18.42
N ARG A 173 1.39 3.03 -17.62
CA ARG A 173 2.25 4.13 -18.09
C ARG A 173 3.68 3.85 -17.62
N GLY A 174 4.65 3.81 -18.52
CA GLY A 174 6.05 3.59 -18.17
C GLY A 174 6.80 2.55 -18.99
N GLN A 175 8.13 2.58 -18.90
CA GLN A 175 9.04 1.63 -19.56
C GLN A 175 9.45 0.47 -18.65
N GLY A 176 8.76 0.31 -17.50
CA GLY A 176 8.97 -0.71 -16.49
C GLY A 176 8.96 -2.13 -17.03
N LEU A 177 10.14 -2.59 -17.45
CA LEU A 177 10.43 -3.93 -17.94
C LEU A 177 9.95 -4.96 -16.91
N ILE A 178 9.02 -5.82 -17.33
CA ILE A 178 8.59 -7.01 -16.59
C ILE A 178 9.82 -7.90 -16.38
N TYR A 179 10.39 -7.91 -15.17
CA TYR A 179 11.49 -8.81 -14.83
C TYR A 179 10.92 -10.16 -14.36
N SER A 180 10.34 -10.93 -15.28
CA SER A 180 9.90 -12.31 -15.01
C SER A 180 11.11 -13.24 -15.01
N GLN A 181 11.68 -13.47 -13.83
CA GLN A 181 12.42 -14.71 -13.59
C GLN A 181 11.53 -15.62 -12.74
N ALA A 182 10.87 -16.57 -13.41
CA ALA A 182 10.20 -17.76 -12.88
C ALA A 182 8.66 -17.79 -12.75
N TYR A 183 7.91 -16.71 -12.99
CA TYR A 183 6.44 -16.77 -12.89
C TYR A 183 5.71 -16.09 -14.05
N PRO A 184 4.55 -16.65 -14.50
CA PRO A 184 3.77 -16.06 -15.57
C PRO A 184 3.21 -14.71 -15.13
N PHE A 185 3.36 -13.71 -16.00
CA PHE A 185 2.59 -12.48 -15.93
C PHE A 185 1.13 -12.82 -16.29
N ILE A 186 0.23 -12.82 -15.30
CA ILE A 186 -1.17 -13.18 -15.49
C ILE A 186 -2.05 -11.95 -15.25
N ILE A 187 -2.49 -11.34 -16.34
CA ILE A 187 -3.65 -10.45 -16.29
C ILE A 187 -4.87 -11.28 -16.68
N SER A 188 -5.70 -11.64 -15.70
CA SER A 188 -6.97 -12.33 -15.96
C SER A 188 -8.09 -11.31 -15.96
N LEU A 189 -8.26 -10.62 -17.10
CA LEU A 189 -9.33 -9.65 -17.28
C LEU A 189 -10.62 -10.36 -17.69
N GLY A 190 -11.67 -10.18 -16.92
CA GLY A 190 -13.02 -10.56 -17.32
C GLY A 190 -13.54 -9.65 -18.42
N GLY A 191 -13.19 -9.92 -19.69
CA GLY A 191 -13.95 -9.46 -20.85
C GLY A 191 -13.62 -8.11 -21.51
N ILE A 192 -12.42 -7.52 -21.35
CA ILE A 192 -12.07 -6.23 -21.99
C ILE A 192 -10.69 -6.25 -22.68
N GLY A 193 -10.55 -5.44 -23.74
CA GLY A 193 -9.39 -5.33 -24.63
C GLY A 193 -8.22 -4.55 -24.04
N LEU A 194 -7.00 -5.05 -24.28
CA LEU A 194 -5.75 -4.41 -23.92
C LEU A 194 -5.50 -3.21 -24.84
N SER A 195 -5.27 -2.03 -24.26
CA SER A 195 -4.84 -0.81 -24.96
C SER A 195 -3.49 -0.40 -24.40
N ALA A 196 -2.46 -0.39 -25.25
CA ALA A 196 -1.16 0.18 -24.93
C ALA A 196 -0.98 1.45 -25.75
N THR A 197 -0.76 2.58 -25.08
CA THR A 197 -0.40 3.85 -25.72
C THR A 197 1.08 4.13 -25.48
N ASN A 198 1.84 4.27 -26.56
CA ASN A 198 3.26 4.67 -26.55
C ASN A 198 3.47 6.10 -26.05
#